data_AF-A0A657LV53-F1
#
_entry.id   AF-A0A657LV53-F1
#
_cell.length_a   1.000
_cell.length_b   1.000
_cell.length_c   1.000
_cell.angle_alpha   90.00
_cell.angle_beta   90.00
_cell.angle_gamma   90.00
#
_symmetry.space_group_name_H-M   'P 1'
#
loop_
_entity.id
_entity.type
_entity.pdbx_description
1 polymer ?
#
loop_
_entity_poly.entity_id
_entity_poly.type
_entity_poly.pdbx_seq_one_letter_code
_entity_poly.pdbx_strand_id
1 'polypeptide(L)'
;MSSVLDPYCGPAPNAENLLVSWNLDFILIAAGACFMVTLYRLRSGQHLWQTPLLSILLMIAFVSPLCALSTALFSARTIHHILVGALAAPLIAALVRPKAHALTKVPAEAVFLMHTTIYWLWHLPFGYEFALSGPAQYWLMQGTFMVASVWLWCLLLSNRVRAAVQKSATVAAE
;
A
#
# COMPACT_ATOMS: atom_id res chain seq x y z
N MET A 1 4.47 7.95 25.70
CA MET A 1 5.92 7.87 25.41
C MET A 1 6.18 6.45 24.95
N SER A 2 6.23 6.22 23.64
CA SER A 2 6.59 4.91 23.10
C SER A 2 8.05 4.66 23.42
N SER A 3 8.37 3.54 24.07
CA SER A 3 9.75 3.19 24.35
C SER A 3 10.47 2.81 23.05
N VAL A 4 11.80 2.89 23.03
CA VAL A 4 12.65 2.57 21.86
C VAL A 4 12.50 1.10 21.40
N LEU A 5 11.81 0.26 22.18
CA LEU A 5 11.58 -1.16 21.91
C LEU A 5 10.14 -1.51 21.51
N ASP A 6 9.21 -0.55 21.54
CA ASP A 6 7.82 -0.82 21.20
C ASP A 6 7.59 -0.71 19.67
N PRO A 7 6.87 -1.68 19.07
CA PRO A 7 6.45 -1.58 17.67
C PRO A 7 5.68 -0.27 17.42
N TYR A 8 5.80 0.27 16.20
CA TYR A 8 5.16 1.55 15.85
C TYR A 8 3.65 1.59 16.16
N CYS A 9 2.91 0.51 15.84
CA CYS A 9 1.47 0.41 16.06
C CYS A 9 1.07 0.24 17.55
N GLY A 10 2.03 0.24 18.48
CA GLY A 10 1.81 -0.04 19.88
C GLY A 10 1.85 -1.54 20.24
N PRO A 11 1.65 -1.86 21.53
CA PRO A 11 1.68 -3.23 22.02
C PRO A 11 0.49 -4.05 21.50
N ALA A 12 0.64 -5.38 21.55
CA ALA A 12 -0.42 -6.32 21.21
C ALA A 12 -1.70 -6.06 22.03
N PRO A 13 -2.85 -5.76 21.39
CA PRO A 13 -4.09 -5.56 22.11
C PRO A 13 -4.68 -6.89 22.60
N ASN A 14 -5.37 -6.85 23.73
CA ASN A 14 -6.20 -7.94 24.25
C ASN A 14 -7.68 -7.72 23.86
N ALA A 15 -8.55 -8.69 24.13
CA ALA A 15 -9.97 -8.60 23.75
C ALA A 15 -10.69 -7.39 24.38
N GLU A 16 -10.26 -6.95 25.56
CA GLU A 16 -10.89 -5.85 26.32
C GLU A 16 -10.50 -4.47 25.78
N ASN A 17 -9.25 -4.31 25.30
CA ASN A 17 -8.74 -3.03 24.80
C ASN A 17 -8.72 -2.92 23.27
N LEU A 18 -9.17 -3.95 22.54
CA LEU A 18 -9.13 -3.99 21.08
C LEU A 18 -9.82 -2.78 20.45
N LEU A 19 -11.05 -2.47 20.88
CA LEU A 19 -11.86 -1.40 20.28
C LEU A 19 -11.34 0.01 20.59
N VAL A 20 -10.46 0.16 21.58
CA VAL A 20 -9.89 1.45 21.99
C VAL A 20 -8.44 1.64 21.53
N SER A 21 -7.82 0.62 20.91
CA SER A 21 -6.42 0.63 20.46
C SER A 21 -6.24 1.33 19.09
N TRP A 22 -6.74 2.56 18.98
CA TRP A 22 -6.62 3.38 17.76
C TRP A 22 -5.27 4.08 17.71
N ASN A 23 -4.65 4.09 16.53
CA ASN A 23 -3.40 4.79 16.29
C ASN A 23 -3.67 6.23 15.83
N LEU A 24 -3.73 7.16 16.79
CA LEU A 24 -4.01 8.58 16.56
C LEU A 24 -2.73 9.43 16.49
N ASP A 25 -1.63 8.86 15.99
CA ASP A 25 -0.39 9.61 15.79
C ASP A 25 -0.61 10.80 14.83
N PHE A 26 -0.33 12.01 15.33
CA PHE A 26 -0.47 13.25 14.57
C PHE A 26 0.40 13.26 13.31
N ILE A 27 1.59 12.64 13.35
CA ILE A 27 2.50 12.58 12.21
C ILE A 27 1.89 11.69 11.12
N LEU A 28 1.32 10.54 11.49
CA LEU A 28 0.60 9.65 10.57
C LEU A 28 -0.57 10.38 9.90
N ILE A 29 -1.40 11.05 10.69
CA ILE A 29 -2.60 11.75 10.18
C ILE A 29 -2.18 12.89 9.25
N ALA A 30 -1.18 13.69 9.62
CA ALA A 30 -0.68 14.78 8.80
C ALA A 30 -0.04 14.28 7.49
N ALA A 31 0.78 13.22 7.55
CA ALA A 31 1.38 12.61 6.39
C ALA A 31 0.33 11.99 5.45
N GLY A 32 -0.65 11.28 6.00
CA GLY A 32 -1.78 10.72 5.26
C GLY A 32 -2.63 11.81 4.58
N ALA A 33 -2.94 12.89 5.29
CA ALA A 33 -3.65 14.04 4.72
C ALA A 33 -2.85 14.69 3.58
N CYS A 34 -1.55 14.93 3.77
CA CYS A 34 -0.67 15.47 2.74
C CYS A 34 -0.58 14.56 1.51
N PHE A 35 -0.48 13.25 1.73
CA PHE A 35 -0.48 12.24 0.67
C PHE A 35 -1.78 12.27 -0.14
N MET A 36 -2.94 12.29 0.55
CA MET A 36 -4.24 12.38 -0.11
C MET A 36 -4.43 13.68 -0.87
N VAL A 37 -3.99 14.82 -0.32
CA VAL A 37 -4.02 16.11 -1.02
C VAL A 37 -3.15 16.03 -2.27
N THR A 38 -1.94 15.47 -2.18
CA THR A 38 -1.03 15.33 -3.32
C THR A 38 -1.66 14.48 -4.42
N LEU A 39 -2.22 13.31 -4.08
CA LEU A 39 -2.95 12.46 -5.04
C LEU A 39 -4.16 13.19 -5.64
N TYR A 40 -4.90 13.95 -4.83
CA TYR A 40 -6.03 14.73 -5.28
C TYR A 40 -5.64 15.83 -6.27
N ARG A 41 -4.44 16.42 -6.14
CA ARG A 41 -3.89 17.40 -7.10
C ARG A 41 -3.34 16.74 -8.36
N LEU A 42 -2.83 15.52 -8.26
CA LEU A 42 -2.22 14.78 -9.37
C LEU A 42 -3.23 14.02 -10.23
N ARG A 43 -4.42 13.70 -9.69
CA ARG A 43 -5.46 12.95 -10.40
C ARG A 43 -5.90 13.63 -11.69
N SER A 44 -6.16 12.84 -12.74
CA SER A 44 -6.96 13.30 -13.87
C SER A 44 -8.45 13.24 -13.48
N GLY A 45 -9.28 14.14 -14.02
CA GLY A 45 -10.68 14.35 -13.59
C GLY A 45 -11.64 13.15 -13.70
N GLN A 46 -11.16 11.97 -14.13
CA GLN A 46 -11.98 10.81 -14.50
C GLN A 46 -12.36 9.90 -13.30
N HIS A 47 -11.79 10.09 -12.10
CA HIS A 47 -11.98 9.14 -10.99
C HIS A 47 -12.15 9.78 -9.60
N LEU A 48 -13.17 10.62 -9.41
CA LEU A 48 -13.49 11.26 -8.12
C LEU A 48 -13.75 10.26 -6.98
N TRP A 49 -14.44 9.16 -7.25
CA TRP A 49 -14.85 8.16 -6.24
C TRP A 49 -13.68 7.33 -5.66
N GLN A 50 -12.54 7.25 -6.35
CA GLN A 50 -11.38 6.48 -5.90
C GLN A 50 -10.69 7.12 -4.70
N THR A 51 -10.78 8.45 -4.57
CA THR A 51 -10.13 9.21 -3.49
C THR A 51 -10.72 8.88 -2.11
N PRO A 52 -12.05 8.96 -1.88
CA PRO A 52 -12.62 8.59 -0.58
C PRO A 52 -12.44 7.11 -0.25
N LEU A 53 -12.54 6.21 -1.23
CA LEU A 53 -12.30 4.78 -1.00
C LEU A 53 -10.86 4.50 -0.56
N LEU A 54 -9.88 5.12 -1.22
CA LEU A 54 -8.47 5.02 -0.83
C LEU A 54 -8.25 5.55 0.59
N SER A 55 -8.81 6.71 0.95
CA SER A 55 -8.73 7.25 2.31
C SER A 55 -9.26 6.26 3.35
N ILE A 56 -10.42 5.64 3.08
CA ILE A 56 -11.03 4.66 3.99
C ILE A 56 -10.13 3.45 4.17
N LEU A 57 -9.59 2.89 3.09
CA LEU A 57 -8.68 1.73 3.15
C LEU A 57 -7.42 2.04 3.97
N LEU A 58 -6.82 3.22 3.78
CA LEU A 58 -5.63 3.63 4.54
C LEU A 58 -5.97 3.91 6.02
N MET A 59 -7.13 4.51 6.32
CA MET A 59 -7.59 4.68 7.70
C MET A 59 -7.80 3.33 8.40
N ILE A 60 -8.44 2.36 7.73
CA ILE A 60 -8.60 1.01 8.26
C ILE A 60 -7.24 0.35 8.49
N ALA A 61 -6.31 0.47 7.55
CA ALA A 61 -5.00 -0.16 7.68
C ALA A 61 -4.17 0.45 8.84
N PHE A 62 -4.05 1.77 8.90
CA PHE A 62 -3.05 2.44 9.76
C PHE A 62 -3.60 3.07 11.04
N VAL A 63 -4.86 3.48 11.07
CA VAL A 63 -5.46 4.22 12.20
C VAL A 63 -6.30 3.28 13.09
N SER A 64 -6.89 2.24 12.50
CA SER A 64 -7.73 1.29 13.24
C SER A 64 -6.92 0.31 14.12
N PRO A 65 -7.58 -0.41 15.04
CA PRO A 65 -6.96 -1.47 15.84
C PRO A 65 -6.26 -2.58 15.05
N LEU A 66 -6.52 -2.67 13.74
CA LEU A 66 -5.82 -3.58 12.83
C LEU A 66 -4.30 -3.35 12.83
N CYS A 67 -3.84 -2.10 12.98
CA CYS A 67 -2.41 -1.77 13.09
C CYS A 67 -1.81 -2.48 14.31
N ALA A 68 -2.40 -2.29 15.50
CA ALA A 68 -1.91 -2.90 16.74
C ALA A 68 -2.01 -4.44 16.68
N LEU A 69 -3.08 -4.98 16.12
CA LEU A 69 -3.29 -6.42 15.99
C LEU A 69 -2.24 -7.10 15.08
N SER A 70 -1.69 -6.36 14.10
CA SER A 70 -0.65 -6.86 13.20
C SER A 70 0.70 -7.17 13.90
N THR A 71 0.90 -6.65 15.11
CA THR A 71 2.10 -6.93 15.93
C THR A 71 2.03 -8.32 16.58
N ALA A 72 0.83 -8.81 16.88
CA ALA A 72 0.59 -10.06 17.57
C ALA A 72 0.14 -11.20 16.65
N LEU A 73 -0.68 -10.88 15.65
CA LEU A 73 -1.29 -11.87 14.77
C LEU A 73 -0.73 -11.77 13.35
N PHE A 74 -0.17 -12.88 12.87
CA PHE A 74 0.25 -13.01 11.48
C PHE A 74 -0.92 -12.83 10.49
N SER A 75 -2.12 -13.31 10.84
CA SER A 75 -3.32 -13.14 10.02
C SER A 75 -3.72 -11.66 9.89
N ALA A 76 -3.70 -10.90 10.99
CA ALA A 76 -3.98 -9.47 10.98
C ALA A 76 -2.96 -8.70 10.15
N ARG A 77 -1.67 -9.05 10.26
CA ARG A 77 -0.61 -8.50 9.41
C ARG A 77 -0.83 -8.80 7.94
N THR A 78 -1.23 -10.03 7.61
CA THR A 78 -1.55 -10.43 6.24
C THR A 78 -2.70 -9.60 5.68
N ILE A 79 -3.79 -9.43 6.45
CA ILE A 79 -4.93 -8.59 6.05
C ILE A 79 -4.48 -7.15 5.83
N HIS A 80 -3.68 -6.59 6.74
CA HIS A 80 -3.14 -5.25 6.60
C HIS A 80 -2.36 -5.09 5.28
N HIS A 81 -1.46 -6.03 4.96
CA HIS A 81 -0.69 -5.97 3.72
C HIS A 81 -1.56 -6.16 2.47
N ILE A 82 -2.65 -6.94 2.55
CA ILE A 82 -3.64 -7.07 1.46
C ILE A 82 -4.37 -5.73 1.25
N LEU A 83 -4.82 -5.08 2.33
CA LEU A 83 -5.47 -3.75 2.22
C LEU A 83 -4.56 -2.75 1.51
N VAL A 84 -3.27 -2.73 1.87
CA VAL A 84 -2.29 -1.80 1.31
C VAL A 84 -1.88 -2.18 -0.12
N GLY A 85 -1.42 -3.41 -0.33
CA GLY A 85 -0.80 -3.85 -1.59
C GLY A 85 -1.79 -4.31 -2.66
N ALA A 86 -2.93 -4.89 -2.27
CA ALA A 86 -3.91 -5.42 -3.22
C ALA A 86 -5.11 -4.49 -3.45
N LEU A 87 -5.49 -3.65 -2.48
CA LEU A 87 -6.65 -2.75 -2.60
C LEU A 87 -6.26 -1.27 -2.75
N ALA A 88 -5.39 -0.73 -1.89
CA ALA A 88 -4.99 0.67 -1.96
C ALA A 88 -4.04 0.93 -3.15
N ALA A 89 -3.07 0.06 -3.40
CA ALA A 89 -2.11 0.21 -4.49
C ALA A 89 -2.73 0.33 -5.90
N PRO A 90 -3.74 -0.47 -6.34
CA PRO A 90 -4.36 -0.27 -7.65
C PRO A 90 -5.12 1.05 -7.76
N LEU A 91 -5.72 1.54 -6.66
CA LEU A 91 -6.37 2.86 -6.64
C LEU A 91 -5.34 3.97 -6.82
N ILE A 92 -4.21 3.89 -6.10
CA ILE A 92 -3.09 4.84 -6.27
C ILE A 92 -2.56 4.76 -7.70
N ALA A 93 -2.31 3.56 -8.22
CA ALA A 93 -1.82 3.33 -9.57
C ALA A 93 -2.76 3.94 -10.62
N ALA A 94 -4.09 3.77 -10.47
CA ALA A 94 -5.08 4.38 -11.36
C ALA A 94 -5.02 5.91 -11.35
N LEU A 95 -4.81 6.53 -10.19
CA LEU A 95 -4.73 7.98 -10.04
C LEU A 95 -3.43 8.58 -10.62
N VAL A 96 -2.29 7.88 -10.48
CA VAL A 96 -0.97 8.41 -10.91
C VAL A 96 -0.55 7.98 -12.31
N ARG A 97 -1.21 6.97 -12.91
CA ARG A 97 -0.84 6.40 -14.22
C ARG A 97 -0.58 7.43 -15.32
N PRO A 98 -1.41 8.47 -15.53
CA PRO A 98 -1.20 9.41 -16.64
C PRO A 98 0.18 10.07 -16.63
N LYS A 99 0.82 10.15 -15.46
CA LYS A 99 2.15 10.76 -15.27
C LYS A 99 3.27 9.72 -15.08
N ALA A 100 2.93 8.44 -15.02
CA ALA A 100 3.84 7.35 -14.66
C ALA A 100 4.32 6.52 -15.87
N HIS A 101 4.38 7.11 -17.07
CA HIS A 101 4.82 6.43 -18.30
C HIS A 101 6.20 5.76 -18.16
N ALA A 102 7.13 6.38 -17.42
CA ALA A 102 8.46 5.81 -17.18
C ALA A 102 8.40 4.45 -16.46
N LEU A 103 7.44 4.26 -15.55
CA LEU A 103 7.26 3.01 -14.80
C LEU A 103 6.81 1.84 -15.68
N THR A 104 6.27 2.12 -16.87
CA THR A 104 5.77 1.12 -17.81
C THR A 104 6.80 0.61 -18.82
N LYS A 105 8.04 1.12 -18.78
CA LYS A 105 9.11 0.73 -19.71
C LYS A 105 9.85 -0.55 -19.31
N VAL A 106 9.68 -1.00 -18.07
CA VAL A 106 10.34 -2.19 -17.52
C VAL A 106 9.50 -3.44 -17.80
N PRO A 107 10.10 -4.61 -18.12
CA PRO A 107 9.37 -5.86 -18.28
C PRO A 107 8.51 -6.19 -17.05
N ALA A 108 7.29 -6.66 -17.28
CA ALA A 108 6.34 -6.95 -16.19
C ALA A 108 6.84 -8.08 -15.28
N GLU A 109 7.55 -9.04 -15.85
CA GLU A 109 8.17 -10.17 -15.16
C GLU A 109 9.23 -9.70 -14.17
N ALA A 110 10.06 -8.73 -14.57
CA ALA A 110 11.10 -8.18 -13.70
C ALA A 110 10.50 -7.43 -12.51
N VAL A 111 9.44 -6.64 -12.72
CA VAL A 111 8.76 -5.92 -11.63
C VAL A 111 7.99 -6.88 -10.73
N PHE A 112 7.40 -7.95 -11.28
CA PHE A 112 6.79 -9.00 -10.48
C PHE A 112 7.82 -9.69 -9.58
N LEU A 113 8.96 -10.12 -10.13
CA LEU A 113 10.04 -10.72 -9.35
C LEU A 113 10.57 -9.78 -8.26
N MET A 114 10.77 -8.49 -8.58
CA MET A 114 11.16 -7.48 -7.61
C MET A 114 10.13 -7.36 -6.48
N HIS A 115 8.84 -7.22 -6.82
CA HIS A 115 7.75 -7.11 -5.85
C HIS A 115 7.72 -8.33 -4.93
N THR A 116 7.73 -9.54 -5.49
CA THR A 116 7.75 -10.79 -4.73
C THR A 116 8.97 -10.87 -3.82
N THR A 117 10.16 -10.51 -4.33
CA THR A 117 11.41 -10.53 -3.55
C THR A 117 11.34 -9.57 -2.37
N ILE A 118 10.83 -8.35 -2.57
CA ILE A 118 10.64 -7.37 -1.49
C ILE A 118 9.69 -7.93 -0.43
N TYR A 119 8.53 -8.47 -0.84
CA TYR A 119 7.59 -9.08 0.10
C TYR A 119 8.22 -10.22 0.90
N TRP A 120 8.98 -11.10 0.24
CA TRP A 120 9.70 -12.18 0.89
C TRP A 120 10.74 -11.68 1.90
N LEU A 121 11.61 -10.76 1.50
CA LEU A 121 12.70 -10.26 2.34
C LEU A 121 12.21 -9.68 3.67
N TRP A 122 11.10 -8.93 3.64
CA TRP A 122 10.49 -8.36 4.84
C TRP A 122 9.77 -9.38 5.72
N HIS A 123 9.46 -10.57 5.20
CA HIS A 123 8.86 -11.67 5.97
C HIS A 123 9.89 -12.71 6.43
N LEU A 124 11.16 -12.61 6.02
CA LEU A 124 12.23 -13.42 6.59
C LEU A 124 12.48 -13.00 8.05
N PRO A 125 13.01 -13.89 8.92
CA PRO A 125 13.18 -13.61 10.35
C PRO A 125 13.91 -12.29 10.62
N PHE A 126 15.00 -12.02 9.91
CA PHE A 126 15.77 -10.78 10.09
C PHE A 126 14.99 -9.53 9.64
N GLY A 127 14.23 -9.62 8.55
CA GLY A 127 13.45 -8.50 8.03
C GLY A 127 12.27 -8.17 8.92
N TYR A 128 11.63 -9.21 9.46
CA TYR A 128 10.55 -9.11 10.42
C TYR A 128 10.99 -8.44 11.73
N GLU A 129 12.08 -8.92 12.33
CA GLU A 129 12.64 -8.34 13.56
C GLU A 129 13.08 -6.89 13.34
N PHE A 130 13.72 -6.62 12.20
CA PHE A 130 14.12 -5.26 11.83
C PHE A 130 12.90 -4.33 11.72
N ALA A 131 11.82 -4.76 11.08
CA ALA A 131 10.60 -3.96 10.95
C ALA A 131 9.93 -3.64 12.30
N LEU A 132 10.07 -4.53 13.29
CA LEU A 132 9.55 -4.32 14.65
C LEU A 132 10.49 -3.50 15.55
N SER A 133 11.74 -3.31 15.16
CA SER A 133 12.76 -2.61 15.98
C SER A 133 12.56 -1.10 16.11
N GLY A 134 11.58 -0.52 15.40
CA GLY A 134 11.20 0.88 15.63
C GLY A 134 10.35 1.51 14.52
N PRO A 135 9.95 2.79 14.73
CA PRO A 135 9.11 3.52 13.79
C PRO A 135 9.70 3.68 12.39
N ALA A 136 10.98 4.01 12.29
CA ALA A 136 11.63 4.27 11.01
C ALA A 136 11.69 3.00 10.14
N GLN A 137 12.00 1.87 10.76
CA GLN A 137 12.08 0.55 10.13
C GLN A 137 10.69 0.07 9.68
N TYR A 138 9.67 0.28 10.52
CA TYR A 138 8.28 0.04 10.15
C TYR A 138 7.89 0.85 8.91
N TRP A 139 8.15 2.16 8.91
CA TRP A 139 7.81 3.02 7.77
C TRP A 139 8.60 2.68 6.50
N LEU A 140 9.84 2.22 6.64
CA LEU A 140 10.64 1.72 5.52
C LEU A 140 10.01 0.46 4.90
N MET A 141 9.62 -0.51 5.73
CA MET A 141 8.88 -1.70 5.27
C MET A 141 7.62 -1.31 4.52
N GLN A 142 6.78 -0.48 5.14
CA GLN A 142 5.49 -0.08 4.55
C GLN A 142 5.67 0.74 3.27
N GLY A 143 6.65 1.63 3.24
CA GLY A 143 6.99 2.41 2.05
C GLY A 143 7.45 1.52 0.89
N THR A 144 8.34 0.56 1.15
CA THR A 144 8.80 -0.38 0.10
C THR A 144 7.68 -1.28 -0.41
N PHE A 145 6.79 -1.78 0.45
CA PHE A 145 5.60 -2.53 0.05
C PHE A 145 4.64 -1.71 -0.80
N MET A 146 4.33 -0.48 -0.38
CA MET A 146 3.46 0.42 -1.12
C MET A 146 4.04 0.73 -2.51
N VAL A 147 5.31 1.15 -2.58
CA VAL A 147 5.98 1.51 -3.84
C VAL A 147 6.05 0.32 -4.79
N ALA A 148 6.49 -0.86 -4.31
CA ALA A 148 6.56 -2.06 -5.12
C ALA A 148 5.19 -2.49 -5.66
N SER A 149 4.14 -2.41 -4.82
CA SER A 149 2.77 -2.75 -5.21
C SER A 149 2.22 -1.76 -6.24
N VAL A 150 2.36 -0.45 -6.00
CA VAL A 150 1.88 0.58 -6.92
C VAL A 150 2.56 0.45 -8.28
N TRP A 151 3.87 0.17 -8.30
CA TRP A 151 4.60 -0.03 -9.55
C TRP A 151 4.07 -1.24 -10.33
N LEU A 152 3.90 -2.39 -9.66
CA LEU A 152 3.33 -3.59 -10.28
C LEU A 152 1.94 -3.31 -10.87
N TRP A 153 1.06 -2.62 -10.12
CA TRP A 153 -0.28 -2.27 -10.59
C TRP A 153 -0.27 -1.29 -11.76
N CYS A 154 0.65 -0.31 -11.78
CA CYS A 154 0.83 0.58 -12.93
C CYS A 154 1.12 -0.19 -14.22
N LEU A 155 1.96 -1.25 -14.15
CA LEU A 155 2.26 -2.11 -15.28
C LEU A 155 1.07 -3.00 -15.68
N LEU A 156 0.49 -3.72 -14.72
CA LEU A 156 -0.63 -4.64 -14.97
C LEU A 156 -1.81 -3.94 -15.64
N LEU A 157 -2.16 -2.75 -15.14
CA LEU A 157 -3.28 -2.02 -15.69
C LEU A 157 -2.96 -1.39 -17.06
N SER A 158 -1.69 -1.06 -17.35
CA SER A 158 -1.26 -0.53 -18.66
C SER A 158 -1.28 -1.60 -19.74
N ASN A 159 -0.85 -2.83 -19.41
CA ASN A 159 -0.90 -3.98 -20.32
C ASN A 159 -2.34 -4.36 -20.69
N ARG A 160 -3.28 -4.28 -19.74
CA ARG A 160 -4.71 -4.50 -20.02
C ARG A 160 -5.27 -3.52 -21.05
N VAL A 161 -4.92 -2.24 -20.94
CA VAL A 161 -5.36 -1.21 -21.91
C VAL A 161 -4.75 -1.49 -23.28
N ARG A 162 -3.46 -1.83 -23.37
CA ARG A 162 -2.79 -2.16 -24.63
C ARG A 162 -3.44 -3.36 -25.33
N ALA A 163 -3.72 -4.43 -24.57
CA ALA A 163 -4.37 -5.63 -25.10
C ALA A 163 -5.80 -5.35 -25.61
N ALA A 164 -6.57 -4.52 -24.88
CA ALA A 164 -7.90 -4.12 -25.30
C ALA A 164 -7.89 -3.30 -26.61
N VAL A 165 -6.99 -2.32 -26.73
CA VAL A 165 -6.84 -1.52 -27.96
C VAL A 165 -6.44 -2.39 -29.15
N GLN A 166 -5.51 -3.33 -28.95
CA GLN A 166 -5.08 -4.24 -30.02
C GLN A 166 -6.21 -5.16 -30.49
N LYS A 167 -7.03 -5.68 -29.56
CA LYS A 167 -8.21 -6.47 -29.89
C LYS A 167 -9.27 -5.66 -30.65
N SER A 168 -9.49 -4.40 -30.30
CA SER A 168 -10.42 -3.53 -31.05
C SER A 168 -9.91 -3.20 -32.45
N ALA A 169 -8.60 -3.01 -32.61
CA ALA A 169 -7.99 -2.75 -33.92
C ALA A 169 -8.07 -3.95 -34.87
N THR A 170 -7.93 -5.19 -34.35
CA THR A 170 -8.11 -6.40 -35.16
C THR A 170 -9.57 -6.58 -35.61
N VAL A 171 -10.54 -6.32 -34.72
CA VAL A 171 -11.98 -6.41 -35.07
C VAL A 171 -12.40 -5.36 -36.10
N ALA A 172 -11.80 -4.16 -36.06
CA ALA A 172 -12.11 -3.11 -37.05
C ALA A 172 -11.43 -3.32 -38.42
N ALA A 173 -10.51 -4.28 -38.51
CA ALA A 173 -9.81 -4.64 -39.74
C ALA A 173 -10.45 -5.84 -40.47
N GLU A 174 -11.46 -6.47 -39.87
CA GLU A 174 -12.31 -7.52 -40.44
C GLU A 174 -13.61 -6.92 -41.00
#